data_AF-A0A2G4HPJ4-F1
#
_entry.id   AF-A0A2G4HPJ4-F1
#
_cell.length_a   1.000
_cell.length_b   1.000
_cell.length_c   1.000
_cell.angle_alpha   90.00
_cell.angle_beta   90.00
_cell.angle_gamma   90.00
#
_symmetry.space_group_name_H-M   'P 1'
#
loop_
_entity.id
_entity.type
_entity.pdbx_description
1 polymer ?
#
loop_
_entity_poly.entity_id
_entity_poly.type
_entity_poly.pdbx_seq_one_letter_code
_entity_poly.pdbx_strand_id
1 'polypeptide(L)' 'MANSGDRPVQVGSHFHFFEANAALLFDREAARGLRLDIPAGTAIRFEPGDSREVNLVPYAGARRVFGFNGRINGPLD' A
#
# COMPACT_ATOMS: atom_id res chain seq x y z
N MET A 1 0.75 7.55 -8.33
CA MET A 1 1.92 7.08 -7.55
C MET A 1 3.07 6.89 -8.50
N ALA A 2 4.31 7.17 -8.08
CA ALA A 2 5.53 6.85 -8.85
C ALA A 2 6.54 6.02 -8.04
N ASN A 3 7.28 5.11 -8.68
CA ASN A 3 8.41 4.41 -8.05
C ASN A 3 9.71 5.18 -8.32
N SER A 4 10.26 5.83 -7.29
CA SER A 4 11.51 6.58 -7.37
C SER A 4 12.76 5.71 -7.15
N GLY A 5 12.59 4.41 -6.92
CA GLY A 5 13.68 3.46 -6.74
C GLY A 5 14.26 2.97 -8.06
N ASP A 6 15.43 2.36 -7.99
CA ASP A 6 16.14 1.71 -9.09
C ASP A 6 15.73 0.25 -9.32
N ARG A 7 14.87 -0.27 -8.45
CA ARG A 7 14.39 -1.67 -8.45
C ARG A 7 12.87 -1.72 -8.52
N PRO A 8 12.32 -2.76 -9.15
CA PRO A 8 10.89 -2.95 -9.20
C PRO A 8 10.33 -3.23 -7.80
N VAL A 9 9.13 -2.70 -7.54
CA VAL A 9 8.37 -2.93 -6.31
C VAL A 9 7.07 -3.61 -6.66
N GLN A 10 6.68 -4.64 -5.91
CA GLN A 10 5.40 -5.32 -6.07
C GLN A 10 4.62 -5.26 -4.76
N VAL A 11 3.37 -4.83 -4.83
CA VAL A 11 2.48 -4.68 -3.66
C VAL A 11 1.26 -5.58 -3.84
N GLY A 12 1.01 -6.43 -2.85
CA GLY A 12 -0.10 -7.39 -2.87
C GLY A 12 -1.45 -6.78 -2.47
N SER A 13 -2.53 -7.46 -2.86
CA SER A 13 -3.93 -7.06 -2.63
C SER A 13 -4.30 -6.65 -1.20
N HIS A 14 -3.68 -7.28 -0.19
CA HIS A 14 -4.03 -7.09 1.22
C HIS A 14 -2.94 -6.41 2.06
N PHE A 15 -1.92 -5.84 1.41
CA PHE A 15 -0.88 -5.10 2.10
C PHE A 15 -1.39 -3.71 2.51
N HIS A 16 -1.04 -3.24 3.71
CA HIS A 16 -1.47 -1.93 4.20
C HIS A 16 -0.73 -0.83 3.42
N PHE A 17 -1.45 -0.15 2.52
CA PHE A 17 -0.80 0.64 1.46
C PHE A 17 -0.02 1.84 2.01
N PHE A 18 -0.47 2.43 3.13
CA PHE A 18 0.27 3.43 3.91
C PHE A 18 1.72 3.01 4.23
N GLU A 19 1.92 1.72 4.51
CA GLU A 19 3.20 1.15 4.90
C GLU A 19 3.96 0.55 3.71
N ALA A 20 3.50 0.78 2.48
CA ALA A 20 4.20 0.29 1.29
C ALA A 20 5.60 0.92 1.18
N ASN A 21 6.47 0.31 0.37
CA ASN A 21 7.87 0.69 0.23
C ASN A 21 8.08 2.22 0.15
N ALA A 22 9.07 2.74 0.87
CA ALA A 22 9.39 4.16 0.94
C ALA A 22 9.72 4.78 -0.43
N ALA A 23 10.23 3.98 -1.38
CA ALA A 23 10.51 4.39 -2.75
C ALA A 23 9.24 4.66 -3.59
N LEU A 24 8.06 4.25 -3.11
CA LEU A 24 6.80 4.62 -3.76
C LEU A 24 6.35 6.00 -3.25
N LEU A 25 6.25 6.94 -4.19
CA LEU A 25 5.83 8.31 -4.00
C LEU A 25 4.33 8.46 -4.26
N PHE A 26 3.57 8.79 -3.21
CA PHE A 26 2.12 9.01 -3.21
C PHE A 26 1.72 9.70 -1.89
N ASP A 27 0.48 10.18 -1.82
CA ASP A 27 -0.09 10.68 -0.56
C ASP A 27 -0.29 9.52 0.42
N ARG A 28 0.59 9.43 1.42
CA ARG A 28 0.54 8.35 2.41
C ARG A 28 -0.65 8.49 3.32
N GLU A 29 -0.96 9.68 3.82
CA GLU A 29 -2.07 9.87 4.75
C GLU A 29 -3.41 9.50 4.10
N ALA A 30 -3.59 9.82 2.82
CA ALA A 30 -4.75 9.36 2.05
C ALA A 30 -4.87 7.82 1.93
N ALA A 31 -3.76 7.09 2.08
CA ALA A 31 -3.72 5.64 2.01
C ALA A 31 -3.84 4.93 3.37
N ARG A 32 -3.96 5.69 4.47
CA ARG A 32 -4.08 5.12 5.83
C ARG A 32 -5.34 4.27 5.95
N GLY A 33 -5.15 3.02 6.37
CA GLY A 33 -6.23 2.05 6.54
C GLY A 33 -6.82 1.51 5.23
N LEU A 34 -6.13 1.73 4.10
CA LEU A 34 -6.54 1.24 2.80
C LEU A 34 -5.60 0.15 2.26
N ARG A 35 -6.14 -0.68 1.38
CA ARG A 35 -5.43 -1.72 0.60
C ARG A 35 -5.78 -1.60 -0.88
N LEU A 36 -5.05 -2.27 -1.75
CA LEU A 36 -5.33 -2.27 -3.19
C LEU A 36 -6.71 -2.87 -3.50
N ASP A 37 -7.46 -2.20 -4.37
CA ASP A 37 -8.73 -2.68 -4.90
C ASP A 37 -8.50 -3.59 -6.11
N ILE A 38 -7.99 -4.79 -5.83
CA ILE A 38 -7.69 -5.82 -6.83
C ILE A 38 -8.11 -7.20 -6.28
N PRO A 39 -8.28 -8.21 -7.15
CA PRO A 39 -8.63 -9.55 -6.72
C PRO A 39 -7.67 -10.11 -5.66
N ALA A 40 -8.22 -10.84 -4.69
CA ALA A 40 -7.43 -11.43 -3.61
C ALA A 40 -6.32 -12.34 -4.15
N GLY A 41 -5.14 -12.29 -3.53
CA GLY A 41 -3.96 -13.05 -3.96
C GLY A 41 -3.20 -12.45 -5.14
N THR A 42 -3.74 -11.44 -5.81
CA THR A 42 -3.03 -10.71 -6.89
C THR A 42 -2.18 -9.56 -6.33
N ALA A 43 -1.36 -8.98 -7.19
CA ALA A 43 -0.47 -7.88 -6.86
C ALA A 43 -0.31 -6.92 -8.03
N ILE A 44 0.09 -5.69 -7.71
CA ILE A 44 0.48 -4.68 -8.69
C ILE A 44 2.00 -4.52 -8.65
N ARG A 45 2.62 -4.55 -9.82
CA ARG A 45 4.05 -4.32 -10.02
C ARG A 45 4.29 -2.90 -10.53
N PHE A 46 5.27 -2.23 -9.94
CA PHE A 46 5.74 -0.89 -10.28
C PHE A 46 7.19 -0.99 -10.71
N GLU A 47 7.48 -0.72 -11.99
CA GLU A 47 8.86 -0.67 -12.50
C GLU A 47 9.58 0.60 -12.03
N PRO A 48 10.93 0.66 -12.07
CA PRO A 48 11.68 1.89 -11.80
C PRO A 48 11.23 3.06 -12.70
N GLY A 49 10.91 4.21 -12.10
CA GLY A 49 10.43 5.39 -12.81
C GLY A 49 8.99 5.32 -13.31
N ASP A 50 8.30 4.19 -13.13
CA ASP A 50 6.90 4.04 -13.53
C ASP A 50 5.98 4.90 -12.66
N SER A 51 4.96 5.48 -13.29
CA SER A 51 3.93 6.26 -12.62
C SER A 51 2.56 5.77 -13.03
N ARG A 52 1.76 5.38 -12.03
CA ARG A 52 0.45 4.81 -12.24
C ARG A 52 -0.56 5.25 -11.20
N GLU A 53 -1.81 5.31 -11.63
CA GLU A 53 -2.96 5.41 -10.75
C GLU A 53 -3.37 4.01 -10.26
N VAL A 54 -3.82 3.95 -9.02
CA VAL A 54 -4.32 2.73 -8.38
C VAL A 54 -5.53 3.08 -7.53
N ASN A 55 -6.50 2.18 -7.51
CA ASN A 55 -7.65 2.30 -6.63
C ASN A 55 -7.36 1.61 -5.30
N LEU A 56 -7.80 2.25 -4.22
CA LEU A 56 -7.67 1.73 -2.87
C LEU A 56 -9.05 1.57 -2.25
N VAL A 57 -9.20 0.52 -1.45
CA VAL A 57 -10.41 0.23 -0.66
C VAL A 57 -10.06 0.08 0.81
N PRO A 58 -10.95 0.48 1.74
CA PRO A 58 -10.68 0.40 3.15
C PRO A 58 -10.57 -1.05 3.63
N TYR A 59 -9.74 -1.27 4.65
CA TYR A 59 -9.88 -2.47 5.47
C TYR A 59 -11.24 -2.48 6.16
N ALA A 60 -11.86 -3.66 6.16
CA ALA A 60 -13.06 -3.96 6.91
C ALA A 60 -12.73 -4.67 8.23
N GLY A 61 -13.76 -5.15 8.93
CA GLY A 61 -13.61 -5.85 10.21
C GLY A 61 -13.23 -4.88 11.34
N ALA A 62 -12.36 -5.32 12.26
CA ALA A 62 -11.97 -4.52 13.42
C ALA A 62 -11.09 -3.31 13.08
N ARG A 63 -10.64 -3.16 11.83
CA ARG A 63 -9.77 -2.05 11.39
C ARG A 63 -8.54 -1.84 12.27
N ARG A 64 -7.84 -2.93 12.59
CA ARG A 64 -6.58 -2.93 13.34
C ARG A 64 -5.46 -3.50 12.48
N VAL A 65 -4.31 -2.83 12.48
CA VAL A 65 -3.13 -3.21 11.69
C VAL A 65 -1.93 -3.41 12.62
N PHE A 66 -1.32 -4.60 12.54
CA PHE A 66 -0.16 -4.97 13.35
C PHE A 66 0.97 -5.50 12.45
N GLY A 67 2.22 -5.26 12.82
CA GLY A 67 3.39 -5.69 12.05
C GLY A 67 3.74 -4.68 10.96
N PHE A 68 3.83 -5.13 9.70
CA PHE A 68 4.28 -4.32 8.54
C PHE A 68 5.58 -3.56 8.84
N ASN A 69 5.58 -2.22 8.76
CA ASN A 69 6.71 -1.37 9.11
C ASN A 69 6.59 -0.79 10.53
N GLY A 70 5.68 -1.34 11.34
CA GLY A 70 5.43 -0.95 12.72
C GLY A 70 4.81 0.44 12.88
N ARG A 71 4.29 1.04 11.81
CA ARG A 71 3.85 2.45 11.83
C ARG A 71 2.47 2.63 12.45
N ILE A 72 1.62 1.61 12.40
CA ILE A 72 0.29 1.63 13.03
C ILE A 72 0.30 0.82 14.33
N ASN A 73 0.60 -0.49 14.25
CA ASN A 73 0.63 -1.41 15.40
C ASN A 73 -0.58 -1.28 16.36
N GLY A 74 -1.77 -1.11 15.81
CA GLY A 74 -2.97 -0.82 16.58
C GLY A 74 -4.21 -0.57 15.73
N PRO A 75 -5.26 -0.03 16.34
CA PRO A 75 -6.43 0.50 15.64
C PRO A 75 -6.05 1.57 14.61
N LEU A 76 -6.76 1.61 13.50
CA LEU A 76 -6.64 2.66 12.49
C LEU A 76 -7.40 3.93 12.88
N ASP A 77 -8.39 3.77 13.76
CA ASP A 77 -9.30 4.79 14.30
C ASP A 77 -9.12 4.91 15.83
#